data_AF-A0A2E3RHA3-F1
#
_entry.id   AF-A0A2E3RHA3-F1
#
_cell.length_a   1.000
_cell.length_b   1.000
_cell.length_c   1.000
_cell.angle_alpha   90.00
_cell.angle_beta   90.00
_cell.angle_gamma   90.00
#
_symmetry.space_group_name_H-M   'P 1'
#
loop_
_entity.id
_entity.type
_entity.pdbx_description
1 polymer ?
#
loop_
_entity_poly.entity_id
_entity_poly.type
_entity_poly.pdbx_seq_one_letter_code
_entity_poly.pdbx_strand_id
1 'polypeptide(L)'
;MNDVTHQNDEHPLSKLWRRIEFAILHFCILGICGVLIGAFFVQFVAGEFPCPLCVLQRMAMILSAMGSIFVITHGHYARIQDFSVMGLGYGMSILAAVAGLAIATRQVLLHIQPGDSGYGSPVLGMHLYSWSVVVFLVVLLVSGMMLIFGRSPILFSPTGEEDQSAIGKSSNTYRLRWYSWLTFGIFGAIIVVNAFATLAESGFHPFLPDNPAGYRLFDE
;
A
#
# COMPACT_ATOMS: atom_id res chain seq x y z
N MET A 1 -19.41 -50.28 -1.55
CA MET A 1 -19.27 -49.02 -2.29
C MET A 1 -18.49 -48.11 -1.36
N ASN A 2 -17.17 -48.12 -1.49
CA ASN A 2 -16.27 -47.51 -0.50
C ASN A 2 -16.22 -46.00 -0.74
N ASP A 3 -16.49 -45.25 0.32
CA ASP A 3 -16.35 -43.80 0.38
C ASP A 3 -14.86 -43.47 0.34
N VAL A 4 -14.37 -43.01 -0.82
CA VAL A 4 -13.01 -42.50 -0.97
C VAL A 4 -13.04 -41.07 -0.44
N THR A 5 -12.90 -40.94 0.87
CA THR A 5 -12.51 -39.67 1.48
C THR A 5 -11.13 -39.30 0.92
N HIS A 6 -11.12 -38.49 -0.13
CA HIS A 6 -9.93 -37.75 -0.56
C HIS A 6 -9.56 -36.78 0.56
N GLN A 7 -8.91 -37.31 1.59
CA GLN A 7 -8.16 -36.52 2.57
C GLN A 7 -6.98 -35.95 1.80
N ASN A 8 -7.22 -34.79 1.21
CA ASN A 8 -6.23 -34.04 0.46
C ASN A 8 -5.27 -33.48 1.51
N ASP A 9 -4.27 -34.27 1.89
CA ASP A 9 -3.22 -33.88 2.82
C ASP A 9 -2.51 -32.67 2.22
N GLU A 10 -2.90 -31.46 2.65
CA GLU A 10 -2.28 -30.22 2.20
C GLU A 10 -0.78 -30.31 2.46
N HIS A 11 0.00 -30.44 1.38
CA HIS A 11 1.45 -30.55 1.43
C HIS A 11 2.04 -29.38 2.27
N PRO A 12 2.98 -29.60 3.19
CA PRO A 12 3.48 -28.57 4.12
C PRO A 12 3.98 -27.30 3.43
N LEU A 13 4.42 -27.42 2.17
CA LEU A 13 4.82 -26.29 1.33
C LEU A 13 3.67 -25.31 0.99
N SER A 14 2.43 -25.79 0.81
CA SER A 14 1.30 -24.89 0.48
C SER A 14 0.90 -24.04 1.69
N LYS A 15 0.92 -24.62 2.90
CA LYS A 15 0.70 -23.91 4.16
C LYS A 15 1.77 -22.86 4.42
N LEU A 16 3.04 -23.19 4.13
CA LEU A 16 4.16 -22.24 4.26
C LEU A 16 4.00 -21.08 3.27
N TRP A 17 3.66 -21.38 2.01
CA TRP A 17 3.49 -20.38 0.96
C TRP A 17 2.40 -19.35 1.30
N ARG A 18 1.24 -19.80 1.79
CA ARG A 18 0.15 -18.91 2.25
C ARG A 18 0.58 -17.96 3.36
N ARG A 19 1.42 -18.43 4.30
CA ARG A 19 1.98 -17.59 5.37
C ARG A 19 2.92 -16.53 4.82
N ILE A 20 3.73 -16.89 3.82
CA ILE A 20 4.67 -15.99 3.15
C ILE A 20 3.88 -14.89 2.39
N GLU A 21 2.87 -15.25 1.61
CA GLU A 21 2.02 -14.27 0.90
C GLU A 21 1.37 -13.27 1.87
N PHE A 22 0.80 -13.76 2.97
CA PHE A 22 0.19 -12.92 4.00
C PHE A 22 1.22 -11.97 4.65
N ALA A 23 2.42 -12.47 4.94
CA ALA A 23 3.50 -11.67 5.49
C ALA A 23 3.95 -10.58 4.51
N ILE A 24 4.03 -10.90 3.22
CA ILE A 24 4.43 -9.96 2.17
C ILE A 24 3.40 -8.83 2.03
N LEU A 25 2.10 -9.13 2.05
CA LEU A 25 1.05 -8.10 2.00
C LEU A 25 1.15 -7.11 3.17
N HIS A 26 1.36 -7.61 4.40
CA HIS A 26 1.56 -6.75 5.58
C HIS A 26 2.86 -5.96 5.46
N PHE A 27 3.93 -6.59 4.98
CA PHE A 27 5.22 -5.94 4.76
C PHE A 27 5.12 -4.82 3.72
N CYS A 28 4.37 -5.00 2.63
CA CYS A 28 4.13 -3.95 1.64
C CYS A 28 3.42 -2.74 2.26
N ILE A 29 2.38 -2.97 3.05
CA ILE A 29 1.64 -1.88 3.72
C ILE A 29 2.55 -1.17 4.73
N LEU A 30 3.25 -1.92 5.60
CA LEU A 30 4.14 -1.36 6.60
C LEU A 30 5.36 -0.66 5.98
N GLY A 31 5.89 -1.17 4.87
CA GLY A 31 6.96 -0.54 4.11
C GLY A 31 6.53 0.81 3.57
N ILE A 32 5.35 0.90 2.96
CA ILE A 32 4.77 2.17 2.51
C ILE A 32 4.52 3.10 3.70
N CYS A 33 3.99 2.59 4.81
CA CYS A 33 3.83 3.37 6.04
C CYS A 33 5.17 3.95 6.52
N GLY A 34 6.23 3.15 6.53
CA GLY A 34 7.57 3.57 6.93
C GLY A 34 8.12 4.69 6.05
N VAL A 35 7.98 4.57 4.72
CA VAL A 35 8.40 5.61 3.77
C VAL A 35 7.61 6.91 3.99
N LEU A 36 6.29 6.82 4.19
CA LEU A 36 5.46 8.00 4.43
C LEU A 36 5.78 8.67 5.77
N ILE A 37 6.02 7.89 6.83
CA ILE A 37 6.48 8.41 8.13
C ILE A 37 7.84 9.12 7.97
N GLY A 38 8.77 8.53 7.22
CA GLY A 38 10.05 9.17 6.90
C GLY A 38 9.87 10.50 6.17
N ALA A 39 8.95 10.56 5.21
CA ALA A 39 8.63 11.80 4.50
C ALA A 39 8.00 12.87 5.42
N PHE A 40 7.13 12.48 6.34
CA PHE A 40 6.59 13.40 7.36
C PHE A 40 7.65 13.87 8.34
N PHE A 41 8.59 13.00 8.71
CA PHE A 41 9.71 13.38 9.57
C PHE A 41 10.52 14.51 8.93
N VAL A 42 10.85 14.40 7.64
CA VAL A 42 11.54 15.49 6.92
C VAL A 42 10.66 16.75 6.86
N GLN A 43 9.37 16.62 6.54
CA GLN A 43 8.46 17.76 6.48
C GLN A 43 8.36 18.54 7.80
N PHE A 44 8.19 17.85 8.93
CA PHE A 44 7.99 18.51 10.23
C PHE A 44 9.30 18.88 10.94
N VAL A 45 10.37 18.11 10.76
CA VAL A 45 11.66 18.35 11.45
C VAL A 45 12.58 19.25 10.63
N ALA A 46 12.66 19.05 9.31
CA ALA A 46 13.46 19.91 8.44
C ALA A 46 12.70 21.20 8.04
N GLY A 47 11.39 21.26 8.29
CA GLY A 47 10.56 22.43 7.97
C GLY A 47 10.41 22.66 6.46
N GLU A 48 10.62 21.63 5.65
CA GLU A 48 10.48 21.70 4.21
C GLU A 48 9.02 21.43 3.80
N PHE A 49 8.40 22.39 3.13
CA PHE A 49 7.05 22.21 2.59
C PHE A 49 7.08 21.23 1.41
N PRO A 50 6.12 20.31 1.29
CA PRO A 50 6.07 19.40 0.16
C PRO A 50 5.54 20.11 -1.09
N CYS A 51 6.14 19.78 -2.22
CA CYS A 51 5.69 20.24 -3.53
C CYS A 51 4.37 19.55 -3.94
N PRO A 52 3.57 20.13 -4.86
CA PRO A 52 2.34 19.49 -5.35
C PRO A 52 2.58 18.09 -5.96
N LEU A 53 3.70 17.89 -6.66
CA LEU A 53 4.10 16.57 -7.17
C LEU A 53 4.40 15.57 -6.05
N CYS A 54 4.99 16.04 -4.95
CA CYS A 54 5.36 15.26 -3.79
C CYS A 54 4.09 14.73 -3.09
N VAL A 55 3.05 15.58 -2.96
CA VAL A 55 1.73 15.18 -2.45
C VAL A 55 1.11 14.11 -3.36
N LEU A 56 1.16 14.30 -4.68
CA LEU A 56 0.63 13.33 -5.64
C LEU A 56 1.35 11.98 -5.57
N GLN A 57 2.66 11.97 -5.34
CA GLN A 57 3.43 10.74 -5.08
C GLN A 57 2.97 10.05 -3.79
N ARG A 58 2.73 10.78 -2.70
CA ARG A 58 2.18 10.20 -1.46
C ARG A 58 0.81 9.56 -1.70
N MET A 59 -0.06 10.21 -2.47
CA MET A 59 -1.37 9.64 -2.84
C MET A 59 -1.22 8.36 -3.67
N ALA A 60 -0.27 8.32 -4.61
CA ALA A 60 0.02 7.11 -5.38
C ALA A 60 0.55 5.96 -4.51
N MET A 61 1.39 6.25 -3.49
CA MET A 61 1.83 5.24 -2.51
C MET A 61 0.68 4.73 -1.64
N ILE A 62 -0.21 5.62 -1.19
CA ILE A 62 -1.41 5.24 -0.44
C ILE A 62 -2.30 4.33 -1.31
N LEU A 63 -2.56 4.72 -2.56
CA LEU A 63 -3.37 3.93 -3.47
C LEU A 63 -2.75 2.55 -3.76
N SER A 64 -1.42 2.45 -3.83
CA SER A 64 -0.76 1.17 -4.03
C SER A 64 -0.88 0.25 -2.81
N ALA A 65 -0.79 0.79 -1.59
CA ALA A 65 -1.04 0.05 -0.35
C ALA A 65 -2.50 -0.39 -0.21
N MET A 66 -3.47 0.41 -0.70
CA MET A 66 -4.89 0.03 -0.70
C MET A 66 -5.14 -1.26 -1.48
N GLY A 67 -4.39 -1.52 -2.56
CA GLY A 67 -4.45 -2.80 -3.29
C GLY A 67 -4.11 -4.00 -2.40
N SER A 68 -3.08 -3.89 -1.55
CA SER A 68 -2.71 -4.94 -0.58
C SER A 68 -3.76 -5.11 0.52
N ILE A 69 -4.35 -4.02 1.00
CA ILE A 69 -5.44 -4.07 1.99
C ILE A 69 -6.70 -4.71 1.40
N PHE A 70 -7.01 -4.42 0.14
CA PHE A 70 -8.10 -5.05 -0.58
C PHE A 70 -7.92 -6.57 -0.64
N VAL A 71 -6.69 -7.04 -0.93
CA VAL A 71 -6.37 -8.47 -0.89
C VAL A 71 -6.57 -9.07 0.51
N ILE A 72 -6.13 -8.40 1.58
CA ILE A 72 -6.27 -8.94 2.94
C ILE A 72 -7.74 -9.00 3.37
N THR A 73 -8.52 -7.96 3.06
CA THR A 73 -9.93 -7.85 3.48
C THR A 73 -10.86 -8.76 2.67
N HIS A 74 -10.63 -8.88 1.37
CA HIS A 74 -11.48 -9.65 0.47
C HIS A 74 -10.88 -11.02 0.08
N GLY A 75 -9.67 -11.36 0.57
CA GLY A 75 -8.96 -12.60 0.22
C GLY A 75 -9.60 -13.90 0.71
N HIS A 76 -10.74 -13.81 1.42
CA HIS A 76 -11.65 -14.94 1.68
C HIS A 76 -12.47 -15.32 0.44
N TYR A 77 -12.73 -14.37 -0.46
CA TYR A 77 -13.43 -14.60 -1.70
C TYR A 77 -12.41 -15.02 -2.77
N ALA A 78 -12.61 -16.21 -3.33
CA ALA A 78 -11.73 -16.70 -4.38
C ALA A 78 -11.86 -15.88 -5.67
N ARG A 79 -13.10 -15.44 -5.96
CA ARG A 79 -13.43 -14.53 -7.04
C ARG A 79 -14.52 -13.56 -6.62
N ILE A 80 -14.44 -12.34 -7.14
CA ILE A 80 -15.50 -11.33 -7.08
C ILE A 80 -15.81 -10.99 -8.53
N GLN A 81 -17.06 -11.16 -8.95
CA GLN A 81 -17.51 -10.82 -10.32
C GLN A 81 -16.61 -11.44 -11.41
N ASP A 82 -16.35 -12.74 -11.32
CA ASP A 82 -15.49 -13.53 -12.24
C ASP A 82 -13.98 -13.17 -12.29
N PHE A 83 -13.55 -12.14 -11.57
CA PHE A 83 -12.14 -11.77 -11.44
C PHE A 83 -11.51 -12.29 -10.14
N SER A 84 -10.21 -12.60 -10.17
CA SER A 84 -9.47 -13.03 -8.98
C SER A 84 -9.21 -11.85 -8.03
N VAL A 85 -9.59 -11.97 -6.75
CA VAL A 85 -9.40 -10.88 -5.78
C VAL A 85 -7.92 -10.47 -5.65
N MET A 86 -7.04 -11.47 -5.67
CA MET A 86 -5.59 -11.27 -5.71
C MET A 86 -5.16 -10.46 -6.93
N GLY A 87 -5.70 -10.80 -8.11
CA GLY A 87 -5.40 -10.07 -9.34
C GLY A 87 -5.91 -8.64 -9.31
N LEU A 88 -7.11 -8.39 -8.76
CA LEU A 88 -7.63 -7.02 -8.61
C LEU A 88 -6.74 -6.21 -7.67
N GLY A 89 -6.39 -6.77 -6.51
CA GLY A 89 -5.59 -6.05 -5.51
C GLY A 89 -4.18 -5.73 -6.00
N TYR A 90 -3.46 -6.73 -6.55
CA TYR A 90 -2.14 -6.48 -7.14
C TYR A 90 -2.21 -5.61 -8.40
N GLY A 91 -3.26 -5.75 -9.21
CA GLY A 91 -3.51 -4.88 -10.36
C GLY A 91 -3.69 -3.42 -9.96
N MET A 92 -4.47 -3.16 -8.91
CA MET A 92 -4.61 -1.81 -8.32
C MET A 92 -3.26 -1.28 -7.83
N SER A 93 -2.47 -2.11 -7.13
CA SER A 93 -1.14 -1.73 -6.67
C SER A 93 -0.19 -1.38 -7.82
N ILE A 94 -0.23 -2.15 -8.91
CA ILE A 94 0.59 -1.93 -10.11
C ILE A 94 0.17 -0.63 -10.81
N LEU A 95 -1.13 -0.41 -11.05
CA LEU A 95 -1.61 0.80 -11.72
C LEU A 95 -1.26 2.06 -10.93
N ALA A 96 -1.45 2.01 -9.61
CA ALA A 96 -1.06 3.10 -8.71
C ALA A 96 0.46 3.35 -8.74
N ALA A 97 1.27 2.29 -8.75
CA ALA A 97 2.73 2.41 -8.80
C ALA A 97 3.24 2.93 -10.15
N VAL A 98 2.62 2.55 -11.28
CA VAL A 98 2.94 3.11 -12.61
C VAL A 98 2.63 4.61 -12.65
N ALA A 99 1.46 5.02 -12.15
CA ALA A 99 1.09 6.43 -12.07
C ALA A 99 2.08 7.22 -11.20
N GLY A 100 2.39 6.70 -10.00
CA GLY A 100 3.37 7.28 -9.09
C GLY A 100 4.77 7.38 -9.69
N LEU A 101 5.23 6.34 -10.39
CA LEU A 101 6.50 6.31 -11.08
C LEU A 101 6.58 7.38 -12.18
N ALA A 102 5.51 7.58 -12.96
CA ALA A 102 5.49 8.62 -13.98
C ALA A 102 5.60 10.03 -13.38
N ILE A 103 4.92 10.28 -12.25
CA ILE A 103 4.99 11.57 -11.53
C ILE A 103 6.38 11.79 -10.95
N ALA A 104 6.95 10.77 -10.30
CA ALA A 104 8.29 10.82 -9.72
C ALA A 104 9.37 11.03 -10.78
N THR A 105 9.27 10.30 -11.90
CA THR A 105 10.18 10.45 -13.04
C THR A 105 10.09 11.85 -13.61
N ARG A 106 8.88 12.41 -13.78
CA ARG A 106 8.72 13.81 -14.19
C ARG A 106 9.44 14.78 -13.27
N GLN A 107 9.36 14.58 -11.94
CA GLN A 107 10.08 15.43 -10.99
C GLN A 107 11.60 15.30 -11.13
N VAL A 108 12.13 14.10 -11.34
CA VAL A 108 13.55 13.87 -11.63
C VAL A 108 13.97 14.63 -12.90
N LEU A 109 13.18 14.55 -13.98
CA LEU A 109 13.48 15.24 -15.24
C LEU A 109 13.47 16.76 -15.10
N LEU A 110 12.63 17.33 -14.23
CA LEU A 110 12.60 18.78 -14.01
C LEU A 110 13.87 19.28 -13.32
N HIS A 111 14.51 18.46 -12.48
CA HIS A 111 15.72 18.81 -11.72
C HIS A 111 17.00 18.19 -12.31
N ILE A 112 16.99 17.78 -13.58
CA ILE A 112 18.19 17.26 -14.27
C ILE A 112 19.07 18.38 -14.86
N GLN A 113 18.59 19.63 -14.84
CA GLN A 113 19.30 20.75 -15.45
C GLN A 113 20.58 21.10 -14.65
N PRO A 114 21.73 21.30 -15.32
CA PRO A 114 22.98 21.61 -14.63
C PRO A 114 22.89 22.96 -13.90
N GLY A 115 23.20 22.95 -12.59
CA GLY A 115 23.18 24.13 -11.72
C GLY A 115 21.98 24.22 -10.78
N ASP A 116 21.03 23.29 -10.85
CA ASP A 116 19.90 23.22 -9.91
C ASP A 116 20.32 22.49 -8.62
N SER A 117 20.01 23.06 -7.46
CA SER A 117 20.23 22.43 -6.15
C SER A 117 19.24 21.29 -5.85
N GLY A 118 18.23 21.10 -6.71
CA GLY A 118 17.16 20.12 -6.53
C GLY A 118 16.17 20.56 -5.46
N TYR A 119 14.97 19.98 -5.50
CA TYR A 119 13.94 20.26 -4.49
C TYR A 119 14.14 19.40 -3.23
N GLY A 120 14.22 20.07 -2.08
CA GLY A 120 14.35 19.48 -0.75
C GLY A 120 15.76 18.98 -0.42
N SER A 121 16.04 18.78 0.87
CA SER A 121 17.35 18.29 1.32
C SER A 121 17.60 16.84 0.91
N PRO A 122 18.81 16.49 0.44
CA PRO A 122 19.15 15.13 0.09
C PRO A 122 19.22 14.26 1.36
N VAL A 123 18.41 13.20 1.39
CA VAL A 123 18.45 12.19 2.45
C VAL A 123 19.31 11.03 1.98
N LEU A 124 20.40 10.74 2.69
CA LEU A 124 21.41 9.74 2.30
C LEU A 124 22.05 10.00 0.92
N GLY A 125 22.19 11.26 0.53
CA GLY A 125 22.83 11.65 -0.74
C GLY A 125 21.91 11.59 -1.98
N MET A 126 20.63 11.23 -1.83
CA MET A 126 19.62 11.28 -2.89
C MET A 126 18.41 12.11 -2.46
N HIS A 127 17.82 12.85 -3.40
CA HIS A 127 16.57 13.58 -3.14
C HIS A 127 15.38 12.63 -2.95
N LEU A 128 14.37 13.09 -2.20
CA LEU A 128 13.17 12.31 -1.86
C LEU A 128 12.40 11.80 -3.09
N TYR A 129 12.39 12.58 -4.19
CA TYR A 129 11.74 12.16 -5.43
C TYR A 129 12.47 10.99 -6.11
N SER A 130 13.80 10.91 -6.02
CA SER A 130 14.57 9.77 -6.52
C SER A 130 14.32 8.51 -5.70
N TRP A 131 14.20 8.66 -4.37
CA TRP A 131 13.76 7.57 -3.49
C TRP A 131 12.37 7.07 -3.84
N SER A 132 11.45 7.97 -4.18
CA SER A 132 10.09 7.57 -4.58
C SER A 132 10.09 6.70 -5.84
N VAL A 133 10.95 6.98 -6.83
CA VAL A 133 11.14 6.12 -8.01
C VAL A 133 11.54 4.71 -7.60
N VAL A 134 12.52 4.58 -6.71
CA VAL A 134 12.98 3.27 -6.21
C VAL A 134 11.84 2.53 -5.51
N VAL A 135 11.08 3.21 -4.65
CA VAL A 135 9.93 2.62 -3.93
C VAL A 135 8.87 2.11 -4.92
N PHE A 136 8.50 2.90 -5.94
CA PHE A 136 7.52 2.47 -6.94
C PHE A 136 8.03 1.28 -7.78
N LEU A 137 9.31 1.25 -8.13
CA LEU A 137 9.90 0.09 -8.81
C LEU A 137 9.85 -1.17 -7.94
N VAL A 138 10.17 -1.06 -6.64
CA VAL A 138 10.07 -2.18 -5.70
C VAL A 138 8.62 -2.66 -5.60
N VAL A 139 7.64 -1.75 -5.49
CA VAL A 139 6.21 -2.11 -5.46
C VAL A 139 5.79 -2.84 -6.74
N LEU A 140 6.22 -2.39 -7.91
CA LEU A 140 5.95 -3.06 -9.19
C LEU A 140 6.55 -4.46 -9.24
N LEU A 141 7.81 -4.60 -8.83
CA LEU A 141 8.50 -5.89 -8.82
C LEU A 141 7.83 -6.86 -7.85
N VAL A 142 7.54 -6.44 -6.62
CA VAL A 142 6.89 -7.29 -5.61
C VAL A 142 5.48 -7.67 -6.06
N SER A 143 4.68 -6.71 -6.54
CA SER A 143 3.31 -6.99 -7.00
C SER A 143 3.30 -7.90 -8.24
N GLY A 144 4.22 -7.70 -9.19
CA GLY A 144 4.37 -8.56 -10.35
C GLY A 144 4.84 -9.98 -9.99
N MET A 145 5.80 -10.10 -9.07
CA MET A 145 6.25 -11.38 -8.52
C MET A 145 5.09 -12.11 -7.84
N MET A 146 4.33 -11.43 -6.98
CA MET A 146 3.15 -12.00 -6.33
C MET A 146 2.06 -12.40 -7.32
N LEU A 147 1.92 -11.70 -8.45
CA LEU A 147 0.96 -12.07 -9.48
C LEU A 147 1.37 -13.34 -10.23
N ILE A 148 2.68 -13.55 -10.45
CA ILE A 148 3.21 -14.75 -11.13
C ILE A 148 3.19 -15.97 -10.20
N PHE A 149 3.62 -15.78 -8.95
CA PHE A 149 3.81 -16.88 -7.99
C PHE A 149 2.60 -17.09 -7.06
N GLY A 150 1.65 -16.16 -7.05
CA GLY A 150 0.45 -16.22 -6.21
C GLY A 150 -0.41 -17.42 -6.58
N ARG A 151 -0.41 -18.46 -5.75
CA ARG A 151 -1.30 -19.61 -5.94
C ARG A 151 -2.63 -19.34 -5.21
N SER A 152 -3.72 -19.57 -5.94
CA SER A 152 -5.13 -19.41 -5.56
C SER A 152 -5.52 -20.05 -4.20
N PRO A 153 -6.73 -19.80 -3.67
CA PRO A 153 -7.44 -18.53 -3.55
C PRO A 153 -7.98 -18.34 -2.11
N ILE A 154 -7.31 -18.93 -1.12
CA ILE A 154 -7.81 -19.00 0.25
C ILE A 154 -6.68 -18.57 1.18
N LEU A 155 -6.48 -17.25 1.29
CA LEU A 155 -5.56 -16.68 2.27
C LEU A 155 -6.02 -17.09 3.69
N PHE A 156 -7.32 -17.33 3.85
CA PHE A 156 -7.98 -17.75 5.08
C PHE A 156 -8.74 -19.07 4.91
N SER A 157 -8.03 -20.20 5.00
CA SER A 157 -8.63 -21.47 5.38
C SER A 157 -8.32 -21.57 6.87
N PRO A 158 -9.30 -21.40 7.77
CA PRO A 158 -9.06 -21.60 9.19
C PRO A 158 -8.59 -23.03 9.32
N THR A 159 -7.32 -23.19 9.69
CA THR A 159 -6.84 -24.44 10.26
C THR A 159 -7.46 -24.50 11.64
N GLY A 160 -8.71 -24.94 11.69
CA GLY A 160 -9.32 -25.53 12.84
C GLY A 160 -9.68 -26.94 12.42
N GLU A 161 -9.06 -27.93 13.05
CA GLU A 161 -9.85 -29.09 13.43
C GLU A 161 -11.13 -28.56 14.08
N GLU A 162 -12.25 -28.61 13.37
CA GLU A 162 -13.58 -28.92 13.91
C GLU A 162 -14.64 -28.72 12.82
N ASP A 163 -15.08 -29.88 12.36
CA ASP A 163 -16.46 -30.26 12.09
C ASP A 163 -17.24 -29.59 10.94
N GLN A 164 -17.64 -30.47 10.03
CA GLN A 164 -18.61 -30.26 8.96
C GLN A 164 -20.01 -30.10 9.56
N SER A 165 -20.29 -29.04 10.30
CA SER A 165 -21.65 -28.80 10.79
C SER A 165 -21.92 -27.33 11.08
N ALA A 166 -21.92 -26.50 10.03
CA ALA A 166 -22.45 -25.13 10.15
C ALA A 166 -23.04 -24.61 8.83
N ILE A 167 -23.85 -25.42 8.16
CA ILE A 167 -24.92 -24.88 7.30
C ILE A 167 -25.97 -24.30 8.26
N GLY A 168 -25.76 -23.07 8.76
CA GLY A 168 -26.79 -22.43 9.60
C GLY A 168 -26.40 -21.40 10.65
N LYS A 169 -25.23 -20.74 10.59
CA LYS A 169 -24.95 -19.65 11.55
C LYS A 169 -24.38 -18.39 10.91
N SER A 170 -25.31 -17.47 10.65
CA SER A 170 -25.23 -16.01 10.87
C SER A 170 -23.83 -15.38 10.92
N SER A 171 -23.55 -14.51 9.94
CA SER A 171 -22.80 -13.24 10.10
C SER A 171 -21.61 -13.25 11.08
N ASN A 172 -20.80 -14.31 11.09
CA ASN A 172 -19.69 -14.40 12.02
C ASN A 172 -18.55 -13.56 11.47
N THR A 173 -18.44 -12.34 11.99
CA THR A 173 -17.36 -11.39 11.74
C THR A 173 -16.03 -12.14 11.68
N TYR A 174 -15.43 -12.17 10.50
CA TYR A 174 -14.09 -12.71 10.27
C TYR A 174 -13.15 -12.05 11.29
N ARG A 175 -12.72 -12.81 12.30
CA ARG A 175 -11.83 -12.31 13.35
C ARG A 175 -10.44 -12.13 12.75
N LEU A 176 -10.22 -10.98 12.11
CA LEU A 176 -8.90 -10.52 11.71
C LEU A 176 -7.98 -10.59 12.93
N ARG A 177 -6.78 -11.14 12.73
CA ARG A 177 -5.75 -11.14 13.76
C ARG A 177 -5.48 -9.70 14.18
N TRP A 178 -5.27 -9.46 15.48
CA TRP A 178 -5.10 -8.12 16.02
C TRP A 178 -3.98 -7.31 15.33
N TYR A 179 -2.95 -8.01 14.85
CA TYR A 179 -1.86 -7.43 14.07
C TYR A 179 -2.35 -6.76 12.76
N SER A 180 -3.32 -7.35 12.06
CA SER A 180 -3.87 -6.77 10.82
C SER A 180 -4.69 -5.50 11.13
N TRP A 181 -5.43 -5.51 12.23
CA TRP A 181 -6.12 -4.32 12.73
C TRP A 181 -5.14 -3.19 13.08
N LEU A 182 -4.01 -3.52 13.71
CA LEU A 182 -2.95 -2.56 13.98
C LEU A 182 -2.37 -1.97 12.69
N THR A 183 -2.04 -2.81 11.70
CA THR A 183 -1.53 -2.35 10.39
C THR A 183 -2.52 -1.43 9.69
N PHE A 184 -3.81 -1.77 9.67
CA PHE A 184 -4.85 -0.92 9.09
C PHE A 184 -5.04 0.38 9.88
N GLY A 185 -4.94 0.34 11.20
CA GLY A 185 -4.99 1.52 12.05
C GLY A 185 -3.85 2.49 11.78
N ILE A 186 -2.61 2.00 11.69
CA ILE A 186 -1.42 2.80 11.35
C ILE A 186 -1.59 3.42 9.96
N PHE A 187 -1.98 2.62 8.97
CA PHE A 187 -2.18 3.10 7.61
C PHE A 187 -3.31 4.14 7.53
N GLY A 188 -4.42 3.91 8.21
CA GLY A 188 -5.54 4.86 8.31
C GLY A 188 -5.12 6.18 8.96
N ALA A 189 -4.34 6.13 10.03
CA ALA A 189 -3.78 7.33 10.66
C ALA A 189 -2.90 8.13 9.69
N ILE A 190 -2.05 7.45 8.90
CA ILE A 190 -1.21 8.08 7.88
C ILE A 190 -2.04 8.77 6.80
N ILE A 191 -3.14 8.15 6.34
CA ILE A 191 -4.07 8.77 5.39
C ILE A 191 -4.65 10.05 5.97
N VAL A 192 -5.13 10.01 7.22
CA VAL A 192 -5.72 11.17 7.90
C VAL A 192 -4.70 12.29 8.05
N VAL A 193 -3.48 11.98 8.49
CA VAL A 193 -2.39 12.96 8.61
C VAL A 193 -2.03 13.55 7.24
N ASN A 194 -1.95 12.73 6.20
CA ASN A 194 -1.64 13.21 4.84
C ASN A 194 -2.75 14.10 4.28
N ALA A 195 -4.02 13.73 4.50
CA ALA A 195 -5.18 14.53 4.11
C ALA A 195 -5.20 15.86 4.87
N PHE A 196 -4.95 15.84 6.19
CA PHE A 196 -4.88 17.05 7.00
C PHE A 196 -3.73 17.97 6.58
N ALA A 197 -2.53 17.42 6.33
CA ALA A 197 -1.39 18.20 5.82
C ALA A 197 -1.70 18.83 4.46
N THR A 198 -2.30 18.05 3.55
CA THR A 198 -2.70 18.54 2.23
C THR A 198 -3.75 19.66 2.33
N LEU A 199 -4.75 19.50 3.21
CA LEU A 199 -5.76 20.54 3.47
C LEU A 199 -5.16 21.79 4.11
N ALA A 200 -4.22 21.63 5.04
CA ALA A 200 -3.53 22.75 5.67
C ALA A 200 -2.66 23.55 4.67
N GLU A 201 -2.10 22.86 3.67
CA GLU A 201 -1.30 23.46 2.59
C GLU A 201 -2.18 24.12 1.50
N SER A 202 -3.27 23.48 1.09
CA SER A 202 -4.21 24.03 0.10
C SER A 202 -5.10 25.14 0.66
N GLY A 203 -5.33 25.15 1.98
CA GLY A 203 -6.43 25.89 2.59
C GLY A 203 -7.78 25.46 1.97
N PHE A 204 -8.72 26.40 1.87
CA PHE A 204 -10.00 26.21 1.16
C PHE A 204 -9.90 26.37 -0.37
N HIS A 205 -8.70 26.52 -0.94
CA HIS A 205 -8.53 26.69 -2.38
C HIS A 205 -8.45 25.34 -3.12
N PRO A 206 -9.10 25.20 -4.28
CA PRO A 206 -9.10 23.96 -5.08
C PRO A 206 -7.77 23.63 -5.79
N PHE A 207 -6.77 24.53 -5.74
CA PHE A 207 -5.45 24.33 -6.36
C PHE A 207 -4.33 24.55 -5.36
N LEU A 208 -3.37 23.64 -5.30
CA LEU A 208 -2.12 23.86 -4.56
C LEU A 208 -1.25 24.87 -5.32
N PRO A 209 -0.67 25.87 -4.62
CA PRO A 209 0.31 26.76 -5.22
C PRO A 209 1.59 25.98 -5.60
N ASP A 210 2.21 26.36 -6.73
CA ASP A 210 3.40 25.67 -7.27
C ASP A 210 4.64 25.75 -6.33
N ASN A 211 4.69 26.74 -5.43
CA ASN A 211 5.69 26.88 -4.38
C ASN A 211 5.03 27.33 -3.05
N PRO A 212 4.67 26.39 -2.15
CA PRO A 212 4.16 26.76 -0.83
C PRO A 212 5.27 27.31 0.07
N ALA A 213 5.08 28.52 0.59
CA ALA A 213 5.98 29.17 1.56
C ALA A 213 5.42 29.18 3.00
N GLY A 214 4.25 28.57 3.22
CA GLY A 214 3.52 28.57 4.49
C GLY A 214 2.26 27.70 4.43
N TYR A 215 1.69 27.41 5.60
CA TYR A 215 0.40 26.72 5.72
C TYR A 215 -0.73 27.74 5.61
N ARG A 216 -1.35 27.83 4.43
CA ARG A 216 -2.36 28.85 4.12
C ARG A 216 -3.60 28.81 5.04
N LEU A 217 -3.85 27.70 5.74
CA LEU A 217 -4.92 27.59 6.73
C LEU A 217 -4.65 28.36 8.03
N PHE A 218 -3.39 28.64 8.36
CA PHE A 218 -2.98 29.39 9.56
C PHE A 218 -2.50 30.81 9.25
N ASP A 219 -2.35 31.13 7.96
CA ASP A 219 -1.95 32.45 7.45
C ASP A 219 -3.17 33.30 7.01
N GLU A 220 -4.40 32.88 7.32
CA GLU A 220 -5.63 33.68 7.18
C GLU A 220 -5.93 34.52 8.43
#